data_AF-A0A7V9MR52-F1
#
_entry.id   AF-A0A7V9MR52-F1
#
_cell.length_a   1.000
_cell.length_b   1.000
_cell.length_c   1.000
_cell.angle_alpha   90.00
_cell.angle_beta   90.00
_cell.angle_gamma   90.00
#
_symmetry.space_group_name_H-M   'P 1'
#
loop_
_entity.id
_entity.type
_entity.pdbx_description
1 polymer ?
#
loop_
_entity_poly.entity_id
_entity_poly.type
_entity_poly.pdbx_seq_one_letter_code
_entity_poly.pdbx_strand_id
1 'polypeptide(L)'
;MIHYGMTKTAQIAVALGLAEASAGTNVTVNAVLPGPTASEGVKDFVGELAKANKQSSEEFEEKFFTSARPTSLLKRFARRDEVASLVAYLCSRESGRRASKLRR
;
A
#
# COMPACT_ATOMS: atom_id res chain seq x y z
N MET A 1 2.28 15.09 -9.26
CA MET A 1 2.70 13.83 -8.58
C MET A 1 4.15 13.79 -8.10
N ILE A 2 5.03 14.76 -8.43
CA ILE A 2 6.45 14.74 -8.00
C ILE A 2 6.59 14.88 -6.49
N HIS A 3 5.94 15.88 -5.88
CA HIS A 3 6.01 16.09 -4.42
C HIS A 3 5.43 14.91 -3.63
N TYR A 4 4.34 14.31 -4.11
CA TYR A 4 3.78 13.10 -3.51
C TYR A 4 4.76 11.93 -3.58
N GLY A 5 5.37 11.68 -4.75
CA GLY A 5 6.38 10.63 -4.90
C GLY A 5 7.58 10.84 -3.98
N MET A 6 8.11 12.06 -3.91
CA MET A 6 9.21 12.43 -3.01
C MET A 6 8.86 12.12 -1.54
N THR A 7 7.70 12.56 -1.08
CA THR A 7 7.30 12.34 0.33
C THR A 7 7.07 10.86 0.64
N LYS A 8 6.51 10.07 -0.28
CA LYS A 8 6.34 8.61 -0.08
C LYS A 8 7.66 7.86 -0.08
N THR A 9 8.63 8.25 -0.92
CA THR A 9 9.98 7.68 -0.86
C THR A 9 10.69 8.04 0.45
N ALA A 10 10.54 9.27 0.95
CA ALA A 10 11.10 9.68 2.23
C ALA A 10 10.58 8.83 3.41
N GLN A 11 9.29 8.41 3.38
CA GLN A 11 8.73 7.52 4.40
C GLN A 11 9.48 6.18 4.49
N ILE A 12 10.04 5.66 3.39
CA ILE A 12 10.82 4.41 3.39
C ILE A 12 12.16 4.61 4.12
N ALA A 13 12.86 5.71 3.86
CA ALA A 13 14.11 6.03 4.54
C ALA A 13 13.90 6.23 6.04
N VAL A 14 12.81 6.90 6.44
CA VAL A 14 12.42 7.06 7.84
C VAL A 14 12.12 5.70 8.50
N ALA A 15 11.36 4.83 7.83
CA ALA A 15 11.05 3.50 8.35
C ALA A 15 12.31 2.67 8.59
N LEU A 16 13.29 2.73 7.68
CA LEU A 16 14.58 2.06 7.85
C LEU A 16 15.36 2.61 9.06
N GLY A 17 15.52 3.92 9.17
CA GLY A 17 16.25 4.53 10.29
C GLY A 17 15.62 4.21 11.65
N LEU A 18 14.29 4.18 11.72
CA LEU A 18 13.56 3.77 12.93
C LEU A 18 13.72 2.27 13.25
N ALA A 19 13.76 1.41 12.22
CA ALA A 19 14.01 -0.01 12.41
C ALA A 19 15.43 -0.26 12.98
N GLU A 20 16.43 0.44 12.48
CA GLU A 20 17.81 0.38 12.98
C GLU A 20 17.92 0.91 14.41
N ALA A 21 17.30 2.05 14.70
CA ALA A 21 17.26 2.64 16.05
C ALA A 21 16.55 1.73 17.08
N SER A 22 15.65 0.86 16.62
CA SER A 22 14.93 -0.10 17.46
C SER A 22 15.66 -1.44 17.63
N ALA A 23 16.88 -1.58 17.11
CA ALA A 23 17.65 -2.82 17.20
C ALA A 23 17.91 -3.25 18.66
N GLY A 24 17.76 -4.55 18.93
CA GLY A 24 17.91 -5.10 20.28
C GLY A 24 16.65 -4.97 21.16
N THR A 25 15.60 -4.30 20.66
CA THR A 25 14.27 -4.30 21.28
C THR A 25 13.36 -5.36 20.63
N ASN A 26 12.13 -5.47 21.14
CA ASN A 26 11.06 -6.26 20.52
C ASN A 26 10.15 -5.43 19.59
N VAL A 27 10.61 -4.25 19.15
CA VAL A 27 9.87 -3.37 18.22
C VAL A 27 10.32 -3.63 16.79
N THR A 28 9.37 -3.75 15.86
CA THR A 28 9.62 -3.79 14.42
C THR A 28 9.05 -2.55 13.75
N VAL A 29 9.69 -2.09 12.67
CA VAL A 29 9.22 -0.97 11.85
C VAL A 29 9.21 -1.41 10.39
N ASN A 30 8.06 -1.26 9.72
CA ASN A 30 7.84 -1.69 8.35
C ASN A 30 7.07 -0.62 7.57
N ALA A 31 7.21 -0.61 6.26
CA ALA A 31 6.41 0.22 5.35
C ALA A 31 5.59 -0.67 4.41
N VAL A 32 4.28 -0.42 4.32
CA VAL A 32 3.39 -1.09 3.35
C VAL A 32 3.09 -0.12 2.20
N LEU A 33 3.34 -0.56 0.97
CA LEU A 33 3.19 0.25 -0.24
C LEU A 33 2.01 -0.27 -1.07
N PRO A 34 0.75 0.01 -0.67
CA PRO A 34 -0.39 -0.43 -1.45
C PRO A 34 -0.43 0.32 -2.79
N GLY A 35 -0.80 -0.42 -3.85
CA GLY A 35 -1.18 0.17 -5.12
C GLY A 35 -2.55 0.85 -5.06
N PRO A 36 -3.14 1.19 -6.23
CA PRO A 36 -4.51 1.69 -6.29
C PRO A 36 -5.46 0.73 -5.56
N THR A 37 -6.11 1.22 -4.50
CA THR A 37 -6.97 0.43 -3.61
C THR A 37 -8.35 1.07 -3.55
N ALA A 38 -9.41 0.27 -3.60
CA ALA A 38 -10.80 0.70 -3.57
C ALA A 38 -11.24 1.17 -2.17
N SER A 39 -10.54 2.17 -1.62
CA SER A 39 -10.96 2.91 -0.43
C SER A 39 -12.24 3.70 -0.71
N GLU A 40 -12.90 4.20 0.32
CA GLU A 40 -14.10 5.04 0.17
C GLU A 40 -13.80 6.28 -0.68
N GLY A 41 -12.79 7.07 -0.29
CA GLY A 41 -12.39 8.24 -1.06
C GLY A 41 -11.91 7.95 -2.48
N VAL A 42 -11.32 6.79 -2.77
CA VAL A 42 -10.97 6.41 -4.15
C VAL A 42 -12.23 6.07 -4.95
N LYS A 43 -13.21 5.38 -4.36
CA LYS A 43 -14.48 5.08 -5.05
C LYS A 43 -15.24 6.36 -5.39
N ASP A 44 -15.30 7.30 -4.46
CA ASP A 44 -15.96 8.59 -4.69
C ASP A 44 -15.25 9.38 -5.79
N PHE A 45 -13.93 9.49 -5.71
CA PHE A 45 -13.09 10.16 -6.71
C PHE A 45 -13.22 9.52 -8.11
N VAL A 46 -13.20 8.19 -8.18
CA VAL A 46 -13.39 7.45 -9.44
C VAL A 46 -14.80 7.67 -9.98
N GLY A 47 -15.82 7.67 -9.12
CA GLY A 47 -17.20 7.94 -9.51
C GLY A 47 -17.40 9.34 -10.07
N GLU A 48 -16.80 10.35 -9.46
CA GLU A 48 -16.82 11.74 -9.98
C GLU A 48 -16.10 11.84 -11.33
N LEU A 49 -14.93 11.21 -11.47
CA LEU A 49 -14.20 11.17 -12.74
C LEU A 49 -14.96 10.44 -13.84
N ALA A 50 -15.59 9.31 -13.54
CA ALA A 50 -16.38 8.55 -14.49
C ALA A 50 -17.57 9.39 -15.00
N LYS A 51 -18.29 10.06 -14.08
CA LYS A 51 -19.38 11.00 -14.42
C LYS A 51 -18.89 12.15 -15.30
N ALA A 52 -17.76 12.77 -14.95
CA ALA A 52 -17.16 13.85 -15.74
C ALA A 52 -16.78 13.42 -17.16
N ASN A 53 -16.36 12.15 -17.33
CA ASN A 53 -16.00 11.57 -18.62
C ASN A 53 -17.18 10.90 -19.34
N LYS A 54 -18.41 10.96 -18.79
CA LYS A 54 -19.62 10.28 -19.31
C LYS A 54 -19.42 8.78 -19.53
N GLN A 55 -18.69 8.13 -18.62
CA GLN A 55 -18.44 6.69 -18.62
C GLN A 55 -19.13 6.03 -17.42
N SER A 56 -19.45 4.74 -17.54
CA SER A 56 -19.76 3.91 -16.37
C SER A 56 -18.51 3.74 -15.49
N SER A 57 -18.72 3.33 -14.23
CA SER A 57 -17.62 3.07 -13.31
C SER A 57 -16.77 1.89 -13.78
N GLU A 58 -17.39 0.88 -14.38
CA GLU A 58 -16.75 -0.31 -14.92
C GLU A 58 -15.85 0.04 -16.12
N GLU A 59 -16.37 0.80 -17.09
CA GLU A 59 -15.59 1.27 -18.26
C GLU A 59 -14.42 2.16 -17.84
N PHE A 60 -14.62 3.00 -16.82
CA PHE A 60 -13.56 3.83 -16.30
C PHE A 60 -12.46 2.99 -15.65
N GLU A 61 -12.82 2.00 -14.82
CA GLU A 61 -11.84 1.13 -14.16
C GLU A 61 -11.03 0.34 -15.18
N GLU A 62 -11.69 -0.26 -16.17
CA GLU A 62 -11.01 -0.97 -17.26
C GLU A 62 -10.03 -0.06 -18.01
N LYS A 63 -10.48 1.14 -18.39
CA LYS A 63 -9.64 2.14 -19.06
C LYS A 63 -8.48 2.59 -18.19
N PHE A 64 -8.70 2.75 -16.88
CA PHE A 64 -7.66 3.18 -15.93
C PHE A 64 -6.51 2.17 -15.88
N PHE A 65 -6.78 0.87 -15.84
CA PHE A 65 -5.75 -0.17 -15.77
C PHE A 65 -5.16 -0.58 -17.12
N THR A 66 -5.79 -0.24 -18.23
CA THR A 66 -5.24 -0.42 -19.58
C THR A 66 -4.40 0.78 -20.03
N SER A 67 -4.74 2.01 -19.63
CA SER A 67 -4.06 3.24 -20.08
C SER A 67 -3.18 3.90 -19.00
N ALA A 68 -3.73 4.19 -17.82
CA ALA A 68 -3.01 4.94 -16.78
C ALA A 68 -2.10 4.05 -15.92
N ARG A 69 -2.49 2.78 -15.73
CA ARG A 69 -1.74 1.78 -14.95
C ARG A 69 -1.51 0.47 -15.74
N PRO A 70 -0.94 0.52 -16.96
CA PRO A 70 -0.79 -0.64 -17.83
C PRO A 70 0.12 -1.73 -17.24
N THR A 71 1.02 -1.36 -16.32
CA THR A 71 1.91 -2.29 -15.63
C THR A 71 1.26 -3.00 -14.43
N SER A 72 0.05 -2.61 -14.03
CA SER A 72 -0.69 -3.32 -12.98
C SER A 72 -1.00 -4.75 -13.41
N LEU A 73 -0.55 -5.74 -12.63
CA LEU A 73 -0.83 -7.15 -12.90
C LEU A 73 -2.25 -7.53 -12.49
N LEU A 74 -2.80 -6.91 -11.44
CA LEU A 74 -4.14 -7.20 -10.95
C LEU A 74 -5.24 -6.74 -11.92
N LYS A 75 -4.96 -5.71 -12.72
CA LYS A 75 -5.91 -5.09 -13.67
C LYS A 75 -7.25 -4.65 -13.06
N ARG A 76 -7.25 -4.41 -11.75
CA ARG A 76 -8.35 -3.86 -10.95
C ARG A 76 -7.79 -3.12 -9.76
N PHE A 77 -8.63 -2.36 -9.05
CA PHE A 77 -8.24 -1.86 -7.74
C PHE A 77 -8.05 -3.02 -6.75
N ALA A 78 -7.05 -2.90 -5.87
CA ALA A 78 -6.93 -3.78 -4.72
C ALA A 78 -8.12 -3.55 -3.78
N ARG A 79 -8.56 -4.59 -3.09
CA ARG A 79 -9.56 -4.47 -2.03
C ARG A 79 -8.91 -4.11 -0.71
N ARG A 80 -9.68 -3.48 0.19
CA ARG A 80 -9.16 -3.00 1.49
C ARG A 80 -8.71 -4.14 2.38
N ASP A 81 -9.44 -5.25 2.37
CA ASP A 81 -9.14 -6.52 3.05
C ASP A 81 -7.80 -7.12 2.61
N GLU A 82 -7.42 -6.98 1.33
CA GLU A 82 -6.13 -7.47 0.82
C GLU A 82 -4.97 -6.72 1.48
N VAL A 83 -5.07 -5.40 1.60
CA VAL A 83 -4.07 -4.56 2.28
C VAL A 83 -4.11 -4.78 3.79
N ALA A 84 -5.30 -4.83 4.38
CA ALA A 84 -5.49 -5.03 5.81
C ALA A 84 -4.92 -6.37 6.30
N SER A 85 -5.04 -7.42 5.49
CA SER A 85 -4.49 -8.74 5.82
C SER A 85 -2.97 -8.72 5.94
N LEU A 86 -2.28 -8.01 5.04
CA LEU A 86 -0.82 -7.84 5.14
C LEU A 86 -0.43 -7.02 6.37
N VAL A 87 -1.15 -5.94 6.67
CA VAL A 87 -0.91 -5.13 7.87
C VAL A 87 -1.12 -5.95 9.14
N ALA A 88 -2.21 -6.73 9.22
CA ALA A 88 -2.49 -7.62 10.34
C ALA A 88 -1.39 -8.67 10.53
N TYR A 89 -0.89 -9.25 9.42
CA TYR A 89 0.27 -10.14 9.47
C TYR A 89 1.50 -9.42 10.03
N LEU A 90 1.83 -8.22 9.55
CA LEU A 90 2.99 -7.44 10.03
C LEU A 90 2.89 -7.08 11.52
N CYS A 91 1.68 -6.86 12.03
CA CYS A 91 1.43 -6.62 13.46
C CYS A 91 1.41 -7.90 14.31
N SER A 92 1.41 -9.09 13.70
CA SER A 92 1.41 -10.36 14.40
C SER A 92 2.79 -10.72 14.96
N ARG A 93 2.85 -11.71 15.85
CA ARG A 93 4.14 -12.24 16.34
C ARG A 93 4.95 -12.95 15.26
N GLU A 94 4.28 -13.50 14.25
CA GLU A 94 4.94 -14.31 13.22
C GLU A 94 5.75 -13.47 12.23
N SER A 95 5.42 -12.19 12.04
CA SER A 95 6.18 -11.28 11.16
C SER A 95 7.56 -10.93 11.70
N GLY A 96 7.73 -10.98 13.02
CA GLY A 96 8.91 -10.51 13.74
C GLY A 96 9.60 -11.59 14.56
N ARG A 97 9.24 -12.87 14.39
CA ARG A 97 9.76 -13.98 15.20
C ARG A 97 11.27 -14.17 14.99
N ARG A 98 12.07 -13.41 15.75
CA ARG A 98 13.45 -13.77 16.03
C ARG A 98 13.38 -14.93 17.02
N ALA A 99 13.90 -16.09 16.64
CA ALA A 99 14.15 -17.17 17.58
C ALA A 99 14.97 -16.57 18.73
N SER A 100 14.35 -16.39 19.90
CA SER A 100 14.92 -15.76 21.10
C SER A 100 16.03 -16.62 21.74
N LYS A 101 16.73 -17.43 20.96
CA LYS A 101 17.71 -18.41 21.42
C LYS A 101 18.94 -18.59 20.51
N LEU A 102 19.24 -17.62 19.63
CA LEU A 102 20.46 -17.64 18.82
C LEU A 102 21.37 -16.43 19.10
N ARG A 103 21.71 -16.23 20.37
CA ARG A 103 22.87 -15.45 20.81
C ARG A 103 23.23 -15.91 22.22
N ARG A 104 24.04 -16.97 22.29
CA ARG A 104 25.07 -17.15 23.31
C ARG A 104 26.40 -17.06 22.58
#